data_AF-A0A136N6H8-F1
#
_entry.id   AF-A0A136N6H8-F1
#
_cell.length_a   1.000
_cell.length_b   1.000
_cell.length_c   1.000
_cell.angle_alpha   90.00
_cell.angle_beta   90.00
_cell.angle_gamma   90.00
#
_symmetry.space_group_name_H-M   'P 1'
#
loop_
_entity.id
_entity.type
_entity.pdbx_description
1 polymer ?
#
loop_
_entity_poly.entity_id
_entity_poly.type
_entity_poly.pdbx_seq_one_letter_code
_entity_poly.pdbx_strand_id
1 'polypeptide(L)'
;MHESLEDHIMATIQGTDISSAERYYRWIAALRMSKDNPIVGVGPNLFYDYYKAYTITSFKTWVSRNPERSTTHNYFLFMLVEQGIPGMVLYGALIFIIFYLGQKVYHSQNEPFYRDVVIGALCSIAAIFINNFFSELIETDKIGSIFYLSIAVIIAVSLRENKNILKE
;
A
#
# COMPACT_ATOMS: atom_id res chain seq x y z
N MET A 1 -3.38 -32.36 8.97
CA MET A 1 -4.36 -31.77 9.91
C MET A 1 -5.28 -30.92 9.06
N HIS A 2 -6.52 -31.35 8.84
CA HIS A 2 -7.46 -30.58 8.04
C HIS A 2 -8.07 -29.52 8.96
N GLU A 3 -7.67 -28.26 8.81
CA GLU A 3 -8.32 -27.14 9.50
C GLU A 3 -9.71 -26.97 8.92
N SER A 4 -10.74 -26.98 9.78
CA SER A 4 -12.12 -26.83 9.33
C SER A 4 -12.39 -25.36 9.00
N LEU A 5 -13.31 -25.10 8.06
CA LEU A 5 -13.76 -23.74 7.74
C LEU A 5 -14.24 -22.98 8.99
N GLU A 6 -14.79 -23.70 9.96
CA GLU A 6 -15.25 -23.18 11.24
C GLU A 6 -14.08 -22.67 12.10
N ASP A 7 -12.96 -23.38 12.13
CA ASP A 7 -11.73 -22.95 12.83
C ASP A 7 -11.17 -21.66 12.22
N HIS A 8 -11.14 -21.55 10.89
CA HIS A 8 -10.70 -20.33 10.21
C HIS A 8 -11.63 -19.13 10.49
N ILE A 9 -12.95 -19.36 10.49
CA ILE A 9 -13.95 -18.32 10.81
C ILE A 9 -13.84 -17.90 12.27
N MET A 10 -13.70 -18.85 13.21
CA MET A 10 -13.52 -18.55 14.63
C MET A 10 -12.21 -17.80 14.90
N ALA A 11 -11.10 -18.18 14.28
CA ALA A 11 -9.83 -17.48 14.41
C ALA A 11 -9.91 -16.02 13.89
N THR A 12 -10.61 -15.82 12.76
CA THR A 12 -10.85 -14.49 12.18
C THR A 12 -11.71 -13.63 13.12
N ILE A 13 -12.79 -14.19 13.67
CA ILE A 13 -13.74 -13.46 14.55
C ILE A 13 -13.12 -13.15 15.91
N GLN A 14 -12.32 -14.05 16.46
CA GLN A 14 -11.69 -13.87 17.78
C GLN A 14 -10.43 -12.97 17.74
N GLY A 15 -9.93 -12.62 16.56
CA GLY A 15 -8.69 -11.86 16.40
C GLY A 15 -7.44 -12.62 16.91
N THR A 16 -7.59 -13.91 17.23
CA THR A 16 -6.54 -14.86 17.58
C THR A 16 -5.84 -15.41 16.34
N ASP A 17 -6.27 -14.99 15.15
CA ASP A 17 -5.59 -15.29 13.90
C ASP A 17 -4.14 -14.80 13.95
N ILE A 18 -3.23 -15.76 13.81
CA ILE A 18 -1.78 -15.58 13.89
C ILE A 18 -1.34 -14.44 12.96
N SER A 19 -1.96 -14.33 11.79
CA SER A 19 -1.71 -13.29 10.79
C SER A 19 -1.89 -11.87 11.34
N SER A 20 -2.96 -11.63 12.10
CA SER A 20 -3.23 -10.31 12.69
C SER A 20 -2.23 -9.97 13.79
N ALA A 21 -1.88 -10.95 14.64
CA ALA A 21 -0.86 -10.78 15.67
C ALA A 21 0.52 -10.45 15.09
N GLU A 22 0.91 -11.07 13.96
CA GLU A 22 2.15 -10.74 13.25
C GLU A 22 2.18 -9.29 12.76
N ARG A 23 1.07 -8.78 12.21
CA ARG A 23 0.96 -7.38 11.78
C ARG A 23 1.16 -6.44 12.94
N TYR A 24 0.42 -6.61 14.04
CA TYR A 24 0.56 -5.75 15.23
C TYR A 24 1.98 -5.77 15.78
N TYR A 25 2.60 -6.94 15.86
CA TYR A 25 3.99 -7.09 16.30
C TYR A 25 4.97 -6.26 15.46
N ARG A 26 4.83 -6.31 14.12
CA ARG A 26 5.69 -5.59 13.19
C ARG A 26 5.35 -4.10 13.11
N TRP A 27 4.09 -3.72 13.23
CA TRP A 27 3.66 -2.31 13.24
C TRP A 27 4.20 -1.58 14.47
N ILE A 28 4.16 -2.21 15.64
CA ILE A 28 4.75 -1.63 16.86
C ILE A 28 6.27 -1.44 16.69
N ALA A 29 6.95 -2.43 16.10
CA ALA A 29 8.38 -2.31 15.80
C ALA A 29 8.65 -1.16 14.81
N ALA A 30 7.92 -1.08 13.70
CA ALA A 30 8.05 -0.02 12.70
C ALA A 30 7.84 1.38 13.31
N LEU A 31 6.81 1.54 14.16
CA LEU A 31 6.54 2.80 14.86
C LEU A 31 7.61 3.18 15.89
N ARG A 32 8.34 2.21 16.45
CA ARG A 32 9.47 2.49 17.36
C ARG A 32 10.73 2.82 16.56
N MET A 33 11.01 2.08 15.49
CA MET A 33 12.11 2.36 14.58
C MET A 33 12.00 3.75 13.95
N SER A 34 10.79 4.17 13.57
CA SER A 34 10.56 5.49 12.99
C SER A 34 10.74 6.64 13.98
N LYS A 35 10.66 6.39 15.30
CA LYS A 35 11.02 7.40 16.31
C LYS A 35 12.52 7.62 16.40
N ASP A 36 13.31 6.58 16.18
CA ASP A 36 14.77 6.65 16.23
C ASP A 36 15.34 7.26 14.94
N ASN A 37 14.73 6.98 13.78
CA ASN A 37 15.16 7.50 12.48
C ASN A 37 13.99 8.14 11.69
N PRO A 38 13.43 9.27 12.15
CA PRO A 38 12.19 9.83 11.61
C PRO A 38 12.31 10.44 10.22
N ILE A 39 13.50 10.95 9.84
CA ILE A 39 13.67 11.71 8.60
C ILE A 39 14.06 10.81 7.43
N VAL A 40 15.05 9.96 7.62
CA VAL A 40 15.60 9.12 6.53
C VAL A 40 15.19 7.67 6.61
N GLY A 41 14.54 7.26 7.72
CA GLY A 41 14.27 5.86 8.00
C GLY A 41 15.56 5.07 8.27
N VAL A 42 15.43 3.75 8.29
CA VAL A 42 16.57 2.84 8.46
C VAL A 42 17.25 2.47 7.13
N GLY A 43 16.70 2.91 6.00
CA GLY A 43 17.15 2.60 4.65
C GLY A 43 16.35 1.48 3.97
N PRO A 44 16.47 1.36 2.64
CA PRO A 44 15.68 0.45 1.83
C PRO A 44 16.05 -1.02 2.08
N ASN A 45 15.04 -1.88 2.21
CA ASN A 45 15.13 -3.30 2.54
C ASN A 45 15.81 -3.62 3.88
N LEU A 46 15.93 -2.65 4.79
CA LEU A 46 16.57 -2.84 6.09
C LEU A 46 15.58 -3.07 7.23
N PHE A 47 14.27 -3.00 6.98
CA PHE A 47 13.28 -3.30 8.01
C PHE A 47 13.49 -4.68 8.64
N TYR A 48 13.66 -5.73 7.83
CA TYR A 48 13.80 -7.11 8.32
C TYR A 48 15.01 -7.31 9.24
N ASP A 49 16.11 -6.62 8.97
CA ASP A 49 17.35 -6.80 9.71
C ASP A 49 17.29 -6.12 11.09
N TYR A 50 16.59 -4.99 11.19
CA TYR A 50 16.58 -4.19 12.43
C TYR A 50 15.32 -4.36 13.28
N TYR A 51 14.16 -4.74 12.74
CA TYR A 51 12.88 -4.65 13.46
C TYR A 51 12.83 -5.47 14.75
N LYS A 52 13.53 -6.63 14.80
CA LYS A 52 13.48 -7.53 15.97
C LYS A 52 13.90 -6.82 17.27
N ALA A 53 14.86 -5.90 17.21
CA ALA A 53 15.31 -5.13 18.38
C ALA A 53 14.25 -4.16 18.92
N TYR A 54 13.29 -3.77 18.08
CA TYR A 54 12.24 -2.81 18.41
C TYR A 54 10.92 -3.47 18.83
N THR A 55 10.87 -4.80 18.83
CA THR A 55 9.66 -5.55 19.14
C THR A 55 9.35 -5.64 20.63
N ILE A 56 8.13 -6.08 20.97
CA ILE A 56 7.70 -6.35 22.35
C ILE A 56 7.90 -7.82 22.72
N THR A 57 8.37 -8.06 23.94
CA THR A 57 8.70 -9.39 24.48
C THR A 57 7.50 -10.33 24.60
N SER A 58 6.27 -9.81 24.68
CA SER A 58 5.04 -10.58 24.82
C SER A 58 4.69 -11.47 23.61
N PHE A 59 5.35 -11.29 22.46
CA PHE A 59 5.10 -12.06 21.22
C PHE A 59 6.29 -12.97 20.82
N LYS A 60 7.21 -13.26 21.76
CA LYS A 60 8.45 -14.05 21.54
C LYS A 60 8.27 -15.56 21.29
N THR A 61 7.14 -16.01 20.77
CA THR A 61 6.90 -17.43 20.49
C THR A 61 7.27 -17.77 19.04
N TRP A 62 6.31 -17.78 18.12
CA TRP A 62 6.53 -18.13 16.70
C TRP A 62 6.55 -16.92 15.77
N VAL A 63 5.75 -15.90 16.07
CA VAL A 63 5.63 -14.63 15.32
C VAL A 63 6.99 -13.93 15.11
N SER A 64 7.93 -14.10 16.04
CA SER A 64 9.27 -13.50 15.99
C SER A 64 10.26 -14.22 15.05
N ARG A 65 9.99 -15.45 14.61
CA ARG A 65 10.93 -16.21 13.77
C ARG A 65 11.05 -15.59 12.38
N ASN A 66 9.93 -15.18 11.78
CA ASN A 66 9.84 -14.55 10.46
C ASN A 66 10.77 -15.19 9.40
N PRO A 67 10.59 -16.49 9.10
CA PRO A 67 11.41 -17.20 8.11
C PRO A 67 11.22 -16.65 6.69
N GLU A 68 10.02 -16.16 6.38
CA GLU A 68 9.63 -15.62 5.07
C GLU A 68 10.19 -14.22 4.77
N ARG A 69 10.91 -13.61 5.72
CA ARG A 69 11.37 -12.21 5.63
C ARG A 69 10.26 -11.19 5.36
N SER A 70 9.07 -11.46 5.87
CA SER A 70 7.92 -10.57 5.76
C SER A 70 8.19 -9.22 6.42
N THR A 71 7.74 -8.16 5.77
CA THR A 71 7.90 -6.79 6.27
C THR A 71 6.66 -6.34 7.04
N THR A 72 6.31 -5.06 7.00
CA THR A 72 5.27 -4.49 7.86
C THR A 72 3.85 -4.95 7.55
N HIS A 73 3.58 -5.48 6.35
CA HIS A 73 2.24 -5.64 5.80
C HIS A 73 1.38 -4.38 5.90
N ASN A 74 2.00 -3.22 5.69
CA ASN A 74 1.33 -1.93 5.60
C ASN A 74 2.29 -0.96 4.91
N TYR A 75 1.98 -0.59 3.68
CA TYR A 75 2.89 0.16 2.85
C TYR A 75 3.20 1.56 3.41
N PHE A 76 2.29 2.18 4.16
CA PHE A 76 2.61 3.46 4.83
C PHE A 76 3.65 3.30 5.92
N LEU A 77 3.52 2.26 6.77
CA LEU A 77 4.50 1.96 7.80
C LEU A 77 5.82 1.50 7.19
N PHE A 78 5.78 0.77 6.07
CA PHE A 78 6.95 0.40 5.29
C PHE A 78 7.72 1.63 4.80
N MET A 79 7.03 2.57 4.14
CA MET A 79 7.63 3.83 3.68
C MET A 79 8.16 4.67 4.85
N LEU A 80 7.40 4.74 5.95
CA LEU A 80 7.80 5.48 7.15
C LEU A 80 9.08 4.91 7.77
N VAL A 81 9.19 3.59 7.88
CA VAL A 81 10.32 2.98 8.56
C VAL A 81 11.58 2.94 7.69
N GLU A 82 11.45 2.71 6.38
CA GLU A 82 12.61 2.60 5.49
C GLU A 82 13.07 3.95 4.92
N GLN A 83 12.15 4.88 4.67
CA GLN A 83 12.44 6.17 4.02
C GLN A 83 12.04 7.39 4.87
N GLY A 84 11.54 7.16 6.08
CA GLY A 84 11.13 8.22 7.01
C GLY A 84 9.81 8.89 6.65
N ILE A 85 9.49 9.94 7.40
CA ILE A 85 8.31 10.80 7.20
C ILE A 85 8.26 11.35 5.76
N PRO A 86 9.36 11.83 5.15
CA PRO A 86 9.34 12.31 3.77
C PRO A 86 8.85 11.25 2.77
N GLY A 87 9.35 10.01 2.86
CA GLY A 87 8.92 8.93 1.98
C GLY A 87 7.43 8.60 2.13
N MET A 88 6.95 8.49 3.37
CA MET A 88 5.53 8.26 3.66
C MET A 88 4.65 9.41 3.14
N VAL A 89 5.07 10.66 3.33
CA VAL A 89 4.32 11.86 2.87
C VAL A 89 4.32 11.93 1.35
N LEU A 90 5.43 11.66 0.67
CA LEU A 90 5.50 11.63 -0.79
C LEU A 90 4.57 10.56 -1.37
N TYR A 91 4.51 9.38 -0.76
CA TYR A 91 3.55 8.35 -1.16
C TYR A 91 2.10 8.82 -0.98
N GLY A 92 1.76 9.38 0.19
CA GLY A 92 0.42 9.92 0.44
C GLY A 92 0.04 11.05 -0.53
N ALA A 93 0.99 11.95 -0.82
CA ALA A 93 0.82 13.03 -1.78
C ALA A 93 0.62 12.50 -3.21
N LEU A 94 1.38 11.48 -3.63
CA LEU A 94 1.21 10.83 -4.92
C LEU A 94 -0.22 10.28 -5.07
N ILE A 95 -0.69 9.51 -4.09
CA ILE A 95 -2.05 8.96 -4.10
C ILE A 95 -3.09 10.08 -4.17
N PHE A 96 -2.94 11.12 -3.35
CA PHE A 96 -3.85 12.27 -3.36
C PHE A 96 -3.89 12.97 -4.73
N ILE A 97 -2.72 13.23 -5.33
CA ILE A 97 -2.59 13.88 -6.64
C ILE A 97 -3.26 13.03 -7.73
N ILE A 98 -3.05 11.71 -7.72
CA ILE A 98 -3.67 10.79 -8.69
C ILE A 98 -5.19 10.89 -8.62
N PHE A 99 -5.78 10.83 -7.42
CA PHE A 99 -7.25 10.93 -7.29
C PHE A 99 -7.76 12.32 -7.65
N TYR A 100 -7.06 13.37 -7.21
CA TYR A 100 -7.44 14.75 -7.51
C TYR A 100 -7.43 15.04 -9.02
N LEU A 101 -6.33 14.70 -9.70
CA LEU A 101 -6.19 14.89 -11.14
C LEU A 101 -7.10 13.93 -11.91
N GLY A 102 -7.20 12.67 -11.51
CA GLY A 102 -8.07 11.70 -12.16
C GLY A 102 -9.55 12.09 -12.08
N GLN A 103 -10.00 12.66 -10.97
CA GLN A 103 -11.35 13.23 -10.86
C GLN A 103 -11.54 14.40 -11.83
N LYS A 104 -10.56 15.31 -11.95
CA LYS A 104 -10.64 16.39 -12.96
C LYS A 104 -10.76 15.85 -14.38
N VAL A 105 -9.92 14.86 -14.73
CA VAL A 105 -9.95 14.23 -16.05
C VAL A 105 -11.30 13.55 -16.29
N TYR A 106 -11.84 12.84 -15.30
CA TYR A 106 -13.16 12.20 -15.38
C TYR A 106 -14.27 13.20 -15.72
N HIS A 107 -14.32 14.34 -15.01
CA HIS A 107 -15.35 15.36 -15.21
C HIS A 107 -15.15 16.17 -16.49
N SER A 108 -13.95 16.18 -17.08
CA SER A 108 -13.70 16.84 -18.36
C SER A 108 -14.06 15.98 -19.58
N GLN A 109 -14.42 14.70 -19.40
CA GLN A 109 -14.73 13.83 -20.53
C GLN A 109 -16.17 14.02 -21.01
N ASN A 110 -16.33 14.37 -22.30
CA ASN A 110 -17.63 14.41 -22.97
C ASN A 110 -18.08 13.02 -23.48
N GLU A 111 -17.13 12.19 -23.87
CA GLU A 111 -17.40 10.87 -24.45
C GLU A 111 -17.51 9.79 -23.34
N PRO A 112 -18.64 9.05 -23.24
CA PRO A 112 -18.87 8.10 -22.16
C PRO A 112 -17.80 7.03 -22.01
N PHE A 113 -17.27 6.53 -23.14
CA PHE A 113 -16.22 5.50 -23.14
C PHE A 113 -14.98 5.94 -22.35
N TYR A 114 -14.46 7.14 -22.61
CA TYR A 114 -13.26 7.64 -21.93
C TYR A 114 -13.52 7.94 -20.46
N ARG A 115 -14.73 8.39 -20.14
CA ARG A 115 -15.18 8.58 -18.77
C ARG A 115 -15.18 7.25 -17.99
N ASP A 116 -15.67 6.18 -18.61
CA ASP A 116 -15.71 4.83 -18.02
C ASP A 116 -14.30 4.22 -17.86
N VAL A 117 -13.41 4.48 -18.82
CA VAL A 117 -11.99 4.08 -18.74
C VAL A 117 -11.30 4.76 -17.56
N VAL A 118 -11.49 6.07 -17.37
CA VAL A 118 -10.86 6.83 -16.28
C VAL A 118 -11.38 6.36 -14.91
N ILE A 119 -12.69 6.17 -14.74
CA ILE A 119 -13.23 5.67 -13.47
C ILE A 119 -12.79 4.23 -13.20
N GLY A 120 -12.69 3.37 -14.21
CA GLY A 120 -12.15 2.02 -14.08
C GLY A 120 -10.70 2.02 -13.58
N ALA A 121 -9.85 2.88 -14.15
CA ALA A 121 -8.48 3.05 -13.70
C ALA A 121 -8.39 3.58 -12.26
N LEU A 122 -9.22 4.57 -11.90
CA LEU A 122 -9.30 5.09 -10.53
C LEU A 122 -9.77 4.04 -9.52
N CYS A 123 -10.75 3.21 -9.88
CA CYS A 123 -11.22 2.10 -9.06
C CYS A 123 -10.12 1.04 -8.85
N SER A 124 -9.34 0.73 -9.89
CA SER A 124 -8.19 -0.18 -9.76
C SER A 124 -7.15 0.38 -8.78
N ILE A 125 -6.79 1.65 -8.93
CA ILE A 125 -5.87 2.34 -8.01
C ILE A 125 -6.43 2.38 -6.59
N ALA A 126 -7.73 2.63 -6.41
CA ALA A 126 -8.38 2.62 -5.09
C ALA A 126 -8.34 1.25 -4.43
N ALA A 127 -8.60 0.18 -5.18
CA ALA A 127 -8.52 -1.18 -4.67
C ALA A 127 -7.10 -1.52 -4.20
N ILE A 128 -6.08 -1.16 -4.99
CA ILE A 128 -4.66 -1.36 -4.63
C ILE A 128 -4.31 -0.53 -3.39
N PHE A 129 -4.71 0.74 -3.36
CA PHE A 129 -4.47 1.65 -2.25
C PHE A 129 -5.06 1.12 -0.93
N ILE A 130 -6.31 0.67 -0.95
CA ILE A 130 -6.97 0.09 0.23
C ILE A 130 -6.24 -1.18 0.70
N ASN A 131 -5.84 -2.05 -0.23
CA ASN A 131 -5.10 -3.25 0.12
C ASN A 131 -3.73 -2.96 0.74
N ASN A 132 -3.09 -1.84 0.37
CA ASN A 132 -1.79 -1.46 0.93
C ASN A 132 -1.84 -1.02 2.41
N PHE A 133 -3.02 -0.85 3.01
CA PHE A 133 -3.11 -0.73 4.47
C PHE A 133 -2.83 -2.06 5.20
N PHE A 134 -2.88 -3.18 4.46
CA PHE A 134 -2.75 -4.53 4.98
C PHE A 134 -1.71 -5.38 4.22
N SER A 135 -0.98 -4.77 3.28
CA SER A 135 0.00 -5.41 2.41
C SER A 135 0.97 -4.38 1.81
N GLU A 136 1.98 -4.83 1.07
CA GLU A 136 2.90 -4.02 0.26
C GLU A 136 2.79 -4.39 -1.24
N LEU A 137 1.58 -4.36 -1.80
CA LEU A 137 1.31 -4.91 -3.14
C LEU A 137 2.02 -4.14 -4.25
N ILE A 138 2.24 -2.83 -4.09
CA ILE A 138 2.88 -1.99 -5.12
C ILE A 138 4.28 -2.47 -5.47
N GLU A 139 5.01 -3.06 -4.51
CA GLU A 139 6.37 -3.58 -4.73
C GLU A 139 6.38 -4.89 -5.52
N THR A 140 5.22 -5.50 -5.76
CA THR A 140 5.13 -6.73 -6.56
C THR A 140 5.02 -6.39 -8.03
N ASP A 141 5.80 -7.07 -8.89
CA ASP A 141 5.84 -6.79 -10.33
C ASP A 141 4.44 -6.74 -10.98
N LYS A 142 3.55 -7.64 -10.58
CA LYS A 142 2.20 -7.77 -11.14
C LYS A 142 1.30 -6.60 -10.77
N ILE A 143 1.22 -6.28 -9.47
CA ILE A 143 0.28 -5.24 -9.00
C ILE A 143 0.86 -3.85 -9.23
N GLY A 144 2.18 -3.68 -9.05
CA GLY A 144 2.88 -2.45 -9.42
C GLY A 144 2.65 -2.10 -10.89
N SER A 145 2.74 -3.07 -11.80
CA SER A 145 2.43 -2.86 -13.23
C SER A 145 1.00 -2.36 -13.45
N ILE A 146 0.00 -2.96 -12.79
CA ILE A 146 -1.41 -2.54 -12.91
C ILE A 146 -1.60 -1.11 -12.38
N PHE A 147 -0.95 -0.77 -11.27
CA PHE A 147 -0.98 0.56 -10.67
C PHE A 147 -0.43 1.62 -11.65
N TYR A 148 0.78 1.43 -12.16
CA TYR A 148 1.40 2.38 -13.08
C TYR A 148 0.70 2.44 -14.44
N LEU A 149 0.19 1.31 -14.95
CA LEU A 149 -0.58 1.28 -16.20
C LEU A 149 -1.90 2.05 -16.05
N SER A 150 -2.56 1.93 -14.90
CA SER A 150 -3.77 2.71 -14.59
C SER A 150 -3.50 4.21 -14.57
N ILE A 151 -2.37 4.64 -14.00
CA ILE A 151 -1.91 6.05 -14.05
C ILE A 151 -1.65 6.47 -15.50
N ALA A 152 -0.93 5.65 -16.28
CA ALA A 152 -0.62 5.94 -17.68
C ALA A 152 -1.88 6.10 -18.54
N VAL A 153 -2.91 5.28 -18.30
CA VAL A 153 -4.21 5.40 -18.96
C VAL A 153 -4.88 6.73 -18.64
N ILE A 154 -4.95 7.14 -17.38
CA ILE A 154 -5.54 8.43 -16.97
C ILE A 154 -4.82 9.60 -17.66
N ILE A 155 -3.49 9.56 -17.71
CA ILE A 155 -2.67 10.57 -18.38
C ILE A 155 -2.92 10.58 -19.90
N ALA A 156 -2.99 9.41 -20.54
CA ALA A 156 -3.23 9.29 -21.98
C ALA A 156 -4.59 9.89 -22.37
N VAL A 157 -5.64 9.63 -21.59
CA VAL A 157 -6.97 10.23 -21.79
C VAL A 157 -6.92 11.74 -21.60
N SER A 158 -6.24 12.23 -20.56
CA SER A 158 -6.07 13.67 -20.32
C SER A 158 -5.39 14.38 -21.49
N LEU A 159 -4.31 13.80 -22.04
CA LEU A 159 -3.58 14.38 -23.17
C LEU A 159 -4.39 14.36 -24.47
N ARG A 160 -5.23 13.35 -24.68
CA ARG A 160 -6.16 13.30 -25.82
C ARG A 160 -7.13 14.48 -25.77
N GLU A 161 -7.77 14.70 -24.62
CA GLU A 161 -8.79 15.74 -24.48
C GLU A 161 -8.21 17.13 -24.70
N ASN A 162 -7.03 17.43 -24.13
CA ASN A 162 -6.34 18.70 -24.36
C ASN A 162 -6.03 18.96 -25.84
N LYS A 163 -5.74 17.91 -26.63
CA LYS A 163 -5.52 18.04 -28.08
C LYS A 163 -6.79 18.32 -28.86
N ASN A 164 -7.95 17.86 -28.38
CA ASN A 164 -9.23 18.15 -29.03
C ASN A 164 -9.62 19.61 -28.81
N ILE A 165 -9.46 20.11 -27.57
CA ILE A 165 -9.74 21.52 -27.22
C ILE A 165 -8.89 22.50 -28.03
N LEU A 166 -7.62 22.18 -28.31
CA LEU A 166 -6.73 23.04 -29.10
C LEU A 166 -6.99 23.01 -30.62
N LYS A 167 -7.84 22.10 -31.10
CA LYS A 167 -8.19 21.96 -32.52
C LYS A 167 -9.52 22.60 -32.89
N GLU A 168 -10.36 22.90 -31.90
CA GLU A 168 -11.59 23.70 -32.03
C GLU A 168 -11.28 25.20 -31.96
#